data_AF-B4E0G5-F1
#
_entry.id   AF-B4E0G5-F1
#
_cell.length_a   1.000
_cell.length_b   1.000
_cell.length_c   1.000
_cell.angle_alpha   90.00
_cell.angle_beta   90.00
_cell.angle_gamma   90.00
#
_symmetry.space_group_name_H-M   'P 1'
#
loop_
_entity.id
_entity.type
_entity.pdbx_description
1 polymer ?
#
loop_
_entity_poly.entity_id
_entity_poly.type
_entity_poly.pdbx_seq_one_letter_code
_entity_poly.pdbx_strand_id
1 'polypeptide(L)'
;MARKSNLPVLLVPFLLCQALVRCSSPLPLVVNTWPFKNATEAAWRALASGGSALDAVESGCAMCEREQCDGSVGFGGSPDELGETTLDAMIMDGHHICSKYGVYQ
;
A
#
# COMPACT_ATOMS: atom_id res chain seq x y z
N MET A 1 7.70 9.20 65.78
CA MET A 1 6.66 8.69 64.88
C MET A 1 7.21 8.80 63.45
N ALA A 2 7.87 7.75 62.95
CA ALA A 2 8.58 7.78 61.66
C ALA A 2 7.61 7.43 60.52
N ARG A 3 7.35 8.38 59.63
CA ARG A 3 6.45 8.22 58.47
C ARG A 3 7.23 7.48 57.37
N LYS A 4 7.02 6.17 57.25
CA LYS A 4 7.59 5.34 56.16
C LYS A 4 7.18 5.92 54.81
N SER A 5 8.15 6.47 54.08
CA SER A 5 7.97 7.04 52.74
C SER A 5 7.89 5.91 51.70
N ASN A 6 6.66 5.61 51.24
CA ASN A 6 6.37 4.63 50.18
C ASN A 6 6.72 5.16 48.77
N LEU A 7 7.97 5.59 48.58
CA LEU A 7 8.45 6.20 47.35
C LEU A 7 8.55 5.25 46.11
N PRO A 8 8.69 3.91 46.21
CA PRO A 8 8.83 3.08 45.01
C PRO A 8 7.50 2.64 44.37
N VAL A 9 6.36 2.82 45.05
CA VAL A 9 5.04 2.31 44.57
C VAL A 9 4.40 3.23 43.53
N LEU A 10 4.78 4.51 43.49
CA LEU A 10 4.26 5.50 42.53
C LEU A 10 5.04 5.55 41.20
N LEU A 11 6.21 4.89 41.12
CA LEU A 11 7.07 4.90 39.92
C LEU A 11 6.72 3.80 38.91
N VAL A 12 6.18 2.67 39.38
CA VAL A 12 5.79 1.51 38.56
C VAL A 12 4.61 1.81 37.60
N PRO A 13 3.51 2.50 38.00
CA PRO A 13 2.43 2.79 37.05
C PRO A 13 2.81 3.89 36.05
N PHE A 14 3.78 4.75 36.35
CA PHE A 14 4.24 5.81 35.45
C PHE A 14 5.08 5.26 34.27
N LEU A 15 5.89 4.22 34.52
CA LEU A 15 6.64 3.51 33.47
C LEU A 15 5.76 2.56 32.64
N LEU A 16 4.70 1.97 33.21
CA LEU A 16 3.74 1.15 32.46
C LEU A 16 2.83 2.00 31.54
N CYS A 17 2.56 3.26 31.88
CA CYS A 17 1.63 4.12 31.16
C CYS A 17 2.18 4.64 29.81
N GLN A 18 3.50 4.76 29.66
CA GLN A 18 4.12 5.23 28.41
C GLN A 18 4.03 4.21 27.26
N ALA A 19 3.74 2.93 27.54
CA ALA A 19 3.70 1.88 26.53
C ALA A 19 2.40 1.84 25.69
N LEU A 20 1.36 2.60 26.08
CA LEU A 20 0.02 2.47 25.49
C LEU A 20 -0.39 3.61 24.54
N VAL A 21 0.42 4.67 24.40
CA VAL A 21 0.16 5.71 23.39
C VAL A 21 0.78 5.29 22.06
N ARG A 22 0.19 4.29 21.41
CA ARG A 22 0.39 4.08 19.98
C ARG A 22 -0.46 5.08 19.24
N CYS A 23 0.18 6.06 18.58
CA CYS A 23 -0.49 6.84 17.56
C CYS A 23 -0.96 5.87 16.47
N SER A 24 -2.27 5.67 16.35
CA SER A 24 -2.85 4.82 15.30
C SER A 24 -2.66 5.53 13.98
N SER A 25 -1.56 5.22 13.28
CA SER A 25 -1.43 5.64 11.89
C SER A 25 -2.46 4.84 11.08
N PRO A 26 -3.27 5.48 10.21
CA PRO A 26 -4.23 4.80 9.34
C PRO A 26 -3.56 3.99 8.21
N LEU A 27 -2.26 3.73 8.32
CA LEU A 27 -1.44 3.03 7.35
C LEU A 27 -1.20 1.57 7.80
N PRO A 28 -1.07 0.63 6.86
CA PRO A 28 -1.04 0.81 5.40
C PRO A 28 -2.41 1.13 4.78
N LEU A 29 -2.41 1.92 3.70
CA LEU A 29 -3.61 2.29 2.94
C LEU A 29 -3.37 2.07 1.45
N VAL A 30 -4.33 1.45 0.77
CA VAL A 30 -4.35 1.26 -0.68
C VAL A 30 -5.62 1.90 -1.24
N VAL A 31 -5.48 2.68 -2.32
CA VAL A 31 -6.60 3.26 -3.05
C VAL A 31 -6.35 3.05 -4.54
N ASN A 32 -7.36 2.58 -5.26
CA ASN A 32 -7.35 2.46 -6.71
C ASN A 32 -8.59 3.15 -7.30
N THR A 33 -8.52 3.48 -8.58
CA THR A 33 -9.68 3.96 -9.34
C THR A 33 -10.65 2.82 -9.65
N TRP A 34 -11.95 3.14 -9.71
CA TRP A 34 -13.04 2.23 -10.09
C TRP A 34 -13.27 1.05 -9.10
N PRO A 35 -14.38 0.29 -9.20
CA PRO A 35 -14.69 -0.79 -8.26
C PRO A 35 -13.93 -2.10 -8.55
N PHE A 36 -12.64 -2.03 -8.89
CA PHE A 36 -11.78 -3.19 -9.18
C PHE A 36 -11.24 -3.85 -7.91
N LYS A 37 -12.13 -4.58 -7.22
CA LYS A 37 -11.83 -5.16 -5.90
C LYS A 37 -10.66 -6.15 -5.91
N ASN A 38 -10.49 -6.90 -6.99
CA ASN A 38 -9.40 -7.89 -7.10
C ASN A 38 -8.03 -7.20 -7.17
N ALA A 39 -7.94 -6.03 -7.82
CA ALA A 39 -6.73 -5.21 -7.83
C ALA A 39 -6.40 -4.68 -6.43
N THR A 40 -7.40 -4.17 -5.70
CA THR A 40 -7.24 -3.73 -4.31
C THR A 40 -6.78 -4.89 -3.42
N GLU A 41 -7.37 -6.07 -3.58
CA GLU A 41 -7.04 -7.25 -2.80
C GLU A 41 -5.62 -7.75 -3.08
N ALA A 42 -5.20 -7.77 -4.35
CA ALA A 42 -3.84 -8.14 -4.73
C ALA A 42 -2.79 -7.20 -4.12
N ALA A 43 -3.02 -5.88 -4.21
CA ALA A 43 -2.16 -4.88 -3.59
C ALA A 43 -2.12 -5.02 -2.06
N TRP A 44 -3.26 -5.27 -1.42
CA TRP A 44 -3.33 -5.49 0.02
C TRP A 44 -2.57 -6.75 0.46
N ARG A 45 -2.67 -7.85 -0.28
CA ARG A 45 -1.93 -9.09 0.01
C ARG A 45 -0.42 -8.87 -0.06
N ALA A 46 0.07 -8.10 -1.03
CA ALA A 46 1.48 -7.74 -1.13
C ALA A 46 1.96 -6.96 0.11
N LEU A 47 1.21 -5.93 0.55
CA LEU A 47 1.54 -5.19 1.79
C LEU A 47 1.45 -6.08 3.03
N ALA A 48 0.42 -6.91 3.13
CA ALA A 48 0.22 -7.82 4.26
C ALA A 48 1.35 -8.86 4.38
N SER A 49 1.97 -9.24 3.26
CA SER A 49 3.15 -10.11 3.23
C SER A 49 4.48 -9.40 3.59
N GLY A 50 4.43 -8.09 3.88
CA GLY A 50 5.60 -7.27 4.18
C GLY A 50 6.34 -6.74 2.95
N GLY A 51 5.68 -6.75 1.78
CA GLY A 51 6.19 -6.13 0.55
C GLY A 51 6.25 -4.61 0.64
N SER A 52 6.99 -4.00 -0.28
CA SER A 52 7.08 -2.55 -0.38
C SER A 52 5.80 -1.93 -0.95
N ALA A 53 5.66 -0.61 -0.83
CA ALA A 53 4.55 0.12 -1.46
C ALA A 53 4.58 -0.01 -2.99
N LEU A 54 5.76 -0.13 -3.61
CA LEU A 54 5.92 -0.39 -5.03
C LEU A 54 5.37 -1.77 -5.42
N ASP A 55 5.75 -2.81 -4.68
CA ASP A 55 5.29 -4.19 -4.94
C ASP A 55 3.76 -4.29 -4.87
N ALA A 56 3.15 -3.52 -3.96
CA ALA A 56 1.70 -3.45 -3.82
C ALA A 56 1.02 -2.81 -5.04
N VAL A 57 1.54 -1.68 -5.53
CA VAL A 57 1.01 -1.00 -6.72
C VAL A 57 1.19 -1.87 -7.95
N GLU A 58 2.38 -2.47 -8.14
CA GLU A 58 2.65 -3.39 -9.24
C GLU A 58 1.69 -4.59 -9.22
N SER A 59 1.53 -5.24 -8.06
CA SER A 59 0.64 -6.40 -7.91
C SER A 59 -0.82 -6.06 -8.19
N GLY A 60 -1.28 -4.88 -7.77
CA GLY A 60 -2.62 -4.39 -8.03
C GLY A 60 -2.87 -4.08 -9.51
N CYS A 61 -1.98 -3.33 -10.14
CA CYS A 61 -2.10 -2.98 -11.57
C CYS A 61 -2.01 -4.22 -12.47
N ALA A 62 -1.03 -5.11 -12.21
CA ALA A 62 -0.88 -6.36 -12.96
C ALA A 62 -2.09 -7.30 -12.83
N MET A 63 -2.84 -7.20 -11.73
CA MET A 63 -4.12 -7.92 -11.62
C MET A 63 -5.12 -7.41 -12.65
N CYS A 64 -5.25 -6.09 -12.80
CA CYS A 64 -6.17 -5.51 -13.77
C CYS A 64 -5.75 -5.73 -15.23
N GLU A 65 -4.45 -5.79 -15.52
CA GLU A 65 -3.96 -6.16 -16.85
C GLU A 65 -4.33 -7.59 -17.22
N ARG A 66 -4.30 -8.53 -16.25
CA ARG A 66 -4.69 -9.92 -16.45
C ARG A 66 -6.20 -10.11 -16.55
N GLU A 67 -6.97 -9.39 -15.75
CA GLU A 67 -8.44 -9.47 -15.74
C GLU A 67 -9.10 -8.62 -16.84
N GLN A 68 -8.31 -7.84 -17.57
CA GLN A 68 -8.79 -6.92 -18.59
C GLN A 68 -9.85 -5.96 -18.02
N CYS A 69 -9.54 -5.29 -16.91
CA CYS A 69 -10.51 -4.47 -16.15
C CYS A 69 -11.29 -3.50 -17.06
N ASP A 70 -12.61 -3.71 -17.13
CA ASP A 70 -13.57 -3.00 -18.00
C ASP A 70 -13.19 -2.96 -19.50
N GLY A 71 -12.30 -3.84 -19.96
CA GLY A 71 -11.75 -3.81 -21.31
C GLY A 71 -10.89 -2.57 -21.61
N SER A 72 -10.45 -1.86 -20.56
CA SER A 72 -9.69 -0.62 -20.66
C SER A 72 -8.23 -0.74 -20.19
N VAL A 73 -7.90 -1.83 -19.50
CA VAL A 73 -6.56 -2.10 -18.97
C VAL A 73 -6.10 -3.46 -19.49
N GLY A 74 -4.83 -3.57 -19.90
CA GLY A 74 -4.28 -4.81 -20.45
C GLY A 74 -4.67 -5.06 -21.91
N PHE A 75 -4.28 -6.23 -22.42
CA PHE A 75 -4.46 -6.61 -23.82
C PHE A 75 -5.94 -6.77 -24.21
N GLY A 76 -6.25 -6.78 -25.50
CA GLY A 76 -7.59 -7.10 -26.03
C GLY A 76 -8.65 -6.01 -25.80
N GLY A 77 -8.24 -4.82 -25.41
CA GLY A 77 -9.07 -3.63 -25.25
C GLY A 77 -8.56 -2.46 -26.11
N SER A 78 -9.44 -1.50 -26.39
CA SER A 78 -9.12 -0.19 -27.00
C SER A 78 -8.04 -0.21 -28.12
N PRO A 79 -8.26 -0.94 -29.23
CA PRO A 79 -7.31 -0.93 -30.34
C PRO A 79 -7.28 0.44 -31.04
N ASP A 80 -6.13 0.79 -31.61
CA ASP A 80 -5.92 1.98 -32.42
C ASP A 80 -6.56 1.87 -33.83
N GLU A 81 -6.35 2.86 -34.70
CA GLU A 81 -6.90 2.86 -36.06
C GLU A 81 -6.38 1.72 -36.95
N LEU A 82 -5.26 1.10 -36.58
CA LEU A 82 -4.70 -0.07 -37.26
C LEU A 82 -5.20 -1.39 -36.67
N GLY A 83 -6.00 -1.33 -35.61
CA GLY A 83 -6.52 -2.49 -34.91
C GLY A 83 -5.54 -3.09 -33.89
N GLU A 84 -4.46 -2.39 -33.56
CA GLU A 84 -3.45 -2.84 -32.60
C GLU A 84 -3.74 -2.27 -31.21
N THR A 85 -3.68 -3.12 -30.18
CA THR A 85 -3.76 -2.66 -28.78
C THR A 85 -2.36 -2.31 -28.29
N THR A 86 -2.12 -1.03 -28.04
CA THR A 86 -0.90 -0.53 -27.40
C THR A 86 -1.18 -0.16 -25.94
N LEU A 87 -0.22 -0.43 -25.04
CA LEU A 87 -0.40 -0.26 -23.60
C LEU A 87 0.54 0.79 -23.04
N ASP A 88 0.02 1.64 -22.16
CA ASP A 88 0.78 2.65 -21.43
C ASP A 88 0.76 2.36 -19.94
N ALA A 89 1.94 2.37 -19.30
CA ALA A 89 2.07 2.16 -17.87
C ALA A 89 3.13 3.06 -17.24
N MET A 90 2.94 3.38 -15.96
CA MET A 90 3.92 4.07 -15.14
C MET A 90 3.84 3.63 -13.69
N ILE A 91 5.00 3.58 -13.03
CA ILE A 91 5.12 3.36 -11.60
C ILE A 91 6.14 4.34 -11.02
N MET A 92 5.91 4.81 -9.78
CA MET A 92 6.74 5.80 -9.12
C MET A 92 6.99 5.41 -7.66
N ASP A 93 8.24 5.49 -7.23
CA ASP A 93 8.63 5.38 -5.83
C ASP A 93 8.58 6.76 -5.15
N GLY A 94 7.83 6.88 -4.05
CA GLY A 94 7.75 8.12 -3.28
C GLY A 94 9.07 8.51 -2.60
N HIS A 95 10.00 7.58 -2.40
CA HIS A 95 11.33 7.89 -1.83
C HIS A 95 12.26 8.58 -2.83
N HIS A 96 12.04 8.37 -4.13
CA HIS A 96 12.87 8.90 -5.22
C HIS A 96 11.98 9.60 -6.25
N ILE A 97 11.73 10.89 -6.03
CA ILE A 97 10.75 11.75 -6.73
C ILE A 97 10.94 11.87 -8.27
N CYS A 98 11.93 11.20 -8.88
CA CYS A 98 12.23 11.26 -10.32
C CYS A 98 12.53 9.91 -11.00
N SER A 99 12.34 8.76 -10.35
CA SER A 99 12.58 7.47 -11.02
C SER A 99 11.36 7.03 -11.84
N LYS A 100 11.38 7.30 -13.16
CA LYS A 100 10.44 6.71 -14.12
C LYS A 100 10.91 5.28 -14.44
N TYR A 101 10.27 4.26 -13.86
CA TYR A 101 10.42 2.89 -14.36
C TYR A 101 9.39 2.72 -15.48
N GLY A 102 9.81 2.98 -16.72
CA GLY A 102 9.05 2.57 -17.89
C GLY A 102 9.22 1.06 -18.05
N VAL A 103 8.17 0.29 -17.77
CA VAL A 103 8.09 -1.10 -18.20
C VAL A 103 7.73 -1.03 -19.68
N TYR A 104 8.70 -1.28 -20.56
CA TYR A 104 8.42 -1.59 -21.95
C TYR A 104 7.88 -3.02 -21.96
N GLN A 105 6.57 -3.17 -22.10
CA GLN A 105 5.94 -4.42 -22.52
C GLN A 105 5.58 -4.28 -23.99
#